data_AF-A0A7C0XQW2-F1
#
_entry.id   AF-A0A7C0XQW2-F1
#
_cell.length_a   1.000
_cell.length_b   1.000
_cell.length_c   1.000
_cell.angle_alpha   90.00
_cell.angle_beta   90.00
_cell.angle_gamma   90.00
#
_symmetry.space_group_name_H-M   'P 1'
#
loop_
_entity.id
_entity.type
_entity.pdbx_description
1 polymer ?
#
loop_
_entity_poly.entity_id
_entity_poly.type
_entity_poly.pdbx_seq_one_letter_code
_entity_poly.pdbx_strand_id
1 'polypeptide(L)'
;MTSRNFEYTWHEFRWQDVPEMPPGPHKKIKFYADANIPQPIINELRATGIVVKSAVEEGLATKPDQDIYQRAKKRGMVLPTMDGDFWDDNKYSLQIQKNPGVIFVDIPPDEIEKAIGGLARFYALFAKYYPLDYWTNIKVRVTEFGFTIKMRTWRGKIEQEEFRIDENGKLLTRKIR
;
A
#
# COMPACT_ATOMS: atom_id res chain seq x y z
N MET A 1 15.91 3.97 -30.91
CA MET A 1 15.32 4.97 -29.99
C MET A 1 13.79 4.85 -30.04
N THR A 2 13.22 3.79 -29.46
CA THR A 2 11.77 3.49 -29.54
C THR A 2 11.17 3.01 -28.21
N SER A 3 11.95 2.99 -27.12
CA SER A 3 11.54 2.37 -25.86
C SER A 3 10.85 3.29 -24.85
N ARG A 4 10.77 4.62 -25.09
CA ARG A 4 10.21 5.56 -24.08
C ARG A 4 8.68 5.67 -24.07
N ASN A 5 7.98 5.32 -25.15
CA ASN A 5 6.52 5.51 -25.21
C ASN A 5 5.70 4.36 -24.64
N PHE A 6 6.24 3.13 -24.60
CA PHE A 6 5.51 1.96 -24.08
C PHE A 6 5.30 2.01 -22.56
N GLU A 7 6.18 2.68 -21.83
CA GLU A 7 6.14 2.71 -20.37
C GLU A 7 4.90 3.43 -19.81
N TYR A 8 4.34 4.40 -20.55
CA TYR A 8 3.18 5.19 -20.13
C TYR A 8 1.83 4.66 -20.65
N THR A 9 1.87 3.62 -21.49
CA THR A 9 0.68 2.94 -22.00
C THR A 9 0.38 1.68 -21.19
N TRP A 10 -0.90 1.38 -21.03
CA TRP A 10 -1.33 0.12 -20.41
C TRP A 10 -0.81 -1.08 -21.19
N HIS A 11 -0.20 -2.01 -20.48
CA HIS A 11 0.23 -3.29 -21.03
C HIS A 11 -0.02 -4.40 -20.01
N GLU A 12 -0.13 -5.63 -20.49
CA GLU A 12 -0.29 -6.80 -19.63
C GLU A 12 0.95 -6.97 -18.74
N PHE A 13 0.72 -7.10 -17.44
CA PHE A 13 1.76 -7.33 -16.45
C PHE A 13 2.35 -8.73 -16.63
N ARG A 14 3.67 -8.79 -16.70
CA ARG A 14 4.39 -10.04 -16.93
C ARG A 14 5.00 -10.51 -15.63
N TRP A 15 4.43 -11.57 -15.06
CA TRP A 15 4.89 -12.14 -13.79
C TRP A 15 6.36 -12.60 -13.79
N GLN A 16 6.88 -12.97 -14.95
CA GLN A 16 8.29 -13.32 -15.15
C GLN A 16 9.26 -12.14 -14.96
N ASP A 17 8.76 -10.91 -15.02
CA ASP A 17 9.56 -9.69 -14.83
C ASP A 17 9.61 -9.28 -13.34
N VAL A 18 8.88 -9.98 -12.47
CA VAL A 18 8.92 -9.75 -11.02
C VAL A 18 10.26 -10.26 -10.48
N PRO A 19 11.06 -9.40 -9.80
CA PRO A 19 12.30 -9.84 -9.22
C PRO A 19 12.03 -10.95 -8.19
N GLU A 20 12.83 -12.01 -8.24
CA GLU A 20 12.77 -13.07 -7.25
C GLU A 20 13.02 -12.51 -5.85
N MET A 21 12.26 -13.00 -4.87
CA MET A 21 12.51 -12.64 -3.48
C MET A 21 13.89 -13.15 -3.05
N PRO A 22 14.67 -12.33 -2.32
CA PRO A 22 15.93 -12.80 -1.75
C PRO A 22 15.67 -14.04 -0.88
N PRO A 23 16.47 -15.11 -0.97
CA PRO A 23 16.25 -16.31 -0.18
C PRO A 23 16.36 -16.02 1.32
N GLY A 24 15.50 -16.61 2.14
CA GLY A 24 15.59 -16.54 3.60
C GLY A 24 14.24 -16.37 4.31
N PRO A 25 14.25 -16.31 5.66
CA PRO A 25 13.05 -16.06 6.43
C PRO A 25 12.57 -14.62 6.23
N HIS A 26 11.33 -14.49 5.79
CA HIS A 26 10.68 -13.20 5.57
C HIS A 26 9.67 -12.89 6.67
N LYS A 27 9.66 -11.65 7.15
CA LYS A 27 8.63 -11.18 8.07
C LYS A 27 7.32 -10.98 7.33
N LYS A 28 6.25 -11.60 7.82
CA LYS A 28 4.88 -11.33 7.36
C LYS A 28 4.53 -9.87 7.60
N ILE A 29 3.75 -9.30 6.68
CA ILE A 29 3.21 -7.95 6.80
C ILE A 29 2.35 -7.81 8.08
N LYS A 30 2.39 -6.63 8.70
CA LYS A 30 1.61 -6.28 9.89
C LYS A 30 1.10 -4.85 9.73
N PHE A 31 -0.10 -4.59 10.21
CA PHE A 31 -0.76 -3.29 10.06
C PHE A 31 -1.02 -2.57 11.37
N TYR A 32 -0.75 -1.27 11.39
CA TYR A 32 -1.20 -0.35 12.42
C TYR A 32 -2.23 0.58 11.79
N ALA A 33 -3.51 0.22 11.88
CA ALA A 33 -4.60 0.93 11.24
C ALA A 33 -4.86 2.29 11.89
N ASP A 34 -5.03 3.29 11.04
CA ASP A 34 -5.39 4.65 11.41
C ASP A 34 -6.82 4.72 12.00
N ALA A 35 -7.14 5.82 12.68
CA ALA A 35 -8.42 6.03 13.33
C ALA A 35 -9.60 6.13 12.35
N ASN A 36 -9.32 6.54 11.10
CA ASN A 36 -10.30 6.67 10.04
C ASN A 36 -10.61 5.34 9.32
N ILE A 37 -9.96 4.23 9.66
CA ILE A 37 -10.28 2.92 9.08
C ILE A 37 -11.47 2.30 9.84
N PRO A 38 -12.59 2.02 9.15
CA PRO A 38 -13.75 1.38 9.76
C PRO A 38 -13.41 0.00 10.37
N GLN A 39 -14.03 -0.31 11.52
CA GLN A 39 -13.84 -1.58 12.22
C GLN A 39 -14.14 -2.82 11.35
N PRO A 40 -15.16 -2.84 10.47
CA PRO A 40 -15.39 -3.98 9.57
C PRO A 40 -14.19 -4.31 8.69
N ILE A 41 -13.46 -3.30 8.19
CA ILE A 41 -12.24 -3.50 7.39
C ILE A 41 -11.12 -4.11 8.25
N ILE A 42 -10.95 -3.62 9.48
CA ILE A 42 -9.97 -4.16 10.43
C ILE A 42 -10.27 -5.64 10.74
N ASN A 43 -11.54 -5.98 10.95
CA ASN A 43 -11.97 -7.35 11.21
C ASN A 43 -11.68 -8.27 10.03
N GLU A 44 -11.96 -7.82 8.81
CA GLU A 44 -11.66 -8.58 7.59
C GLU A 44 -10.16 -8.83 7.43
N LEU A 45 -9.33 -7.80 7.59
CA LEU A 45 -7.87 -7.95 7.55
C LEU A 45 -7.38 -8.96 8.60
N ARG A 46 -7.94 -8.96 9.81
CA ARG A 46 -7.61 -9.95 10.86
C ARG A 46 -8.08 -11.36 10.51
N ALA A 47 -9.24 -11.51 9.89
CA ALA A 47 -9.78 -12.80 9.46
C ALA A 47 -8.84 -13.50 8.46
N THR A 48 -8.07 -12.74 7.67
CA THR A 48 -7.03 -13.29 6.79
C THR A 48 -5.74 -13.73 7.52
N GLY A 49 -5.68 -13.58 8.84
CA GLY A 49 -4.51 -13.93 9.66
C GLY A 49 -3.44 -12.84 9.72
N ILE A 50 -3.72 -11.64 9.21
CA ILE A 50 -2.79 -10.50 9.31
C ILE A 50 -2.85 -9.92 10.72
N VAL A 51 -1.68 -9.61 11.28
CA VAL A 51 -1.59 -8.92 12.57
C VAL A 51 -1.97 -7.46 12.35
N VAL A 52 -3.14 -7.06 12.87
CA VAL A 52 -3.63 -5.68 12.81
C VAL A 52 -3.84 -5.10 14.21
N LYS A 53 -3.26 -3.94 14.47
CA LYS A 53 -3.54 -3.08 15.64
C LYS A 53 -4.27 -1.83 15.15
N SER A 54 -5.18 -1.28 15.96
CA SER A 54 -5.96 -0.09 15.61
C SER A 54 -5.62 1.08 16.53
N ALA A 55 -5.49 2.28 15.96
CA ALA A 55 -5.37 3.50 16.74
C ALA A 55 -6.59 3.74 17.66
N VAL A 56 -7.80 3.38 17.19
CA VAL A 56 -9.03 3.50 17.99
C VAL A 56 -8.99 2.60 19.21
N GLU A 57 -8.65 1.33 19.03
CA GLU A 57 -8.58 0.33 20.10
C GLU A 57 -7.46 0.64 21.11
N GLU A 58 -6.41 1.36 20.71
CA GLU A 58 -5.35 1.85 21.61
C GLU A 58 -5.69 3.19 22.29
N GLY A 59 -6.90 3.74 22.10
CA GLY A 59 -7.31 5.01 22.68
C GLY A 59 -6.62 6.23 22.07
N LEU A 60 -6.16 6.11 20.81
CA LEU A 60 -5.42 7.12 20.07
C LEU A 60 -6.26 7.75 18.95
N ALA A 61 -7.57 7.56 18.94
CA ALA A 61 -8.47 8.04 17.89
C ALA A 61 -8.43 9.56 17.67
N THR A 62 -8.11 10.34 18.72
CA THR A 62 -8.06 11.81 18.66
C THR A 62 -6.63 12.35 18.55
N LYS A 63 -5.65 11.48 18.30
CA LYS A 63 -4.25 11.90 18.17
C LYS A 63 -3.98 12.46 16.78
N PRO A 64 -3.06 13.42 16.64
CA PRO A 64 -2.64 13.91 15.33
C PRO A 64 -2.05 12.79 14.48
N ASP A 65 -2.24 12.89 13.16
CA ASP A 65 -1.75 11.93 12.16
C ASP A 65 -0.25 11.64 12.30
N GLN A 66 0.54 12.65 12.66
CA GLN A 66 1.97 12.50 12.91
C GLN A 66 2.26 11.50 14.05
N ASP A 67 1.46 11.48 15.11
CA ASP A 67 1.63 10.53 16.22
C ASP A 67 1.30 9.11 15.77
N ILE A 68 0.21 8.94 15.00
CA ILE A 68 -0.19 7.66 14.41
C ILE A 68 0.91 7.13 13.49
N TYR A 69 1.46 7.99 12.64
CA TYR A 69 2.56 7.68 11.74
C TYR A 69 3.83 7.24 12.48
N GLN A 70 4.25 8.00 13.51
CA GLN A 70 5.42 7.64 14.31
C GLN A 70 5.19 6.33 15.08
N ARG A 71 3.96 6.05 15.51
CA ARG A 71 3.61 4.81 16.19
C ARG A 71 3.73 3.60 15.26
N ALA A 72 3.20 3.70 14.03
CA ALA A 72 3.37 2.68 12.99
C ALA A 72 4.85 2.42 12.70
N LYS A 73 5.63 3.50 12.51
CA LYS A 73 7.09 3.45 12.29
C LYS A 73 7.83 2.77 13.44
N LYS A 74 7.58 3.17 14.68
CA LYS A 74 8.24 2.61 15.88
C LYS A 74 7.95 1.12 16.05
N ARG A 75 6.77 0.66 15.62
CA ARG A 75 6.35 -0.75 15.70
C ARG A 75 6.80 -1.59 14.51
N GLY A 76 7.34 -0.96 13.46
CA GLY A 76 7.64 -1.64 12.20
C GLY A 76 6.39 -2.24 11.57
N MET A 77 5.30 -1.48 11.53
CA MET A 77 4.02 -1.90 10.93
C MET A 77 3.64 -0.92 9.82
N VAL A 78 3.02 -1.43 8.76
CA VAL A 78 2.49 -0.63 7.65
C VAL A 78 1.23 0.10 8.11
N LEU A 79 1.05 1.35 7.70
CA LEU A 79 -0.08 2.20 8.07
C LEU A 79 -1.16 2.18 6.98
N PRO A 80 -2.24 1.40 7.11
CA PRO A 80 -3.45 1.62 6.33
C PRO A 80 -4.22 2.83 6.89
N THR A 81 -4.64 3.72 6.00
CA THR A 81 -5.37 4.97 6.30
C THR A 81 -6.32 5.31 5.15
N MET A 82 -7.43 5.99 5.45
CA MET A 82 -8.33 6.61 4.47
C MET A 82 -8.10 8.12 4.35
N ASP A 83 -7.08 8.66 5.01
CA ASP A 83 -6.70 10.07 4.90
C ASP A 83 -5.70 10.27 3.74
N GLY A 84 -6.14 11.08 2.76
CA GLY A 84 -5.38 11.39 1.57
C GLY A 84 -4.12 12.21 1.83
N ASP A 85 -3.98 12.86 2.99
CA ASP A 85 -2.78 13.62 3.34
C ASP A 85 -1.54 12.73 3.37
N PHE A 86 -1.68 11.46 3.78
CA PHE A 86 -0.60 10.48 3.76
C PHE A 86 -0.09 10.13 2.36
N TRP A 87 -0.88 10.39 1.30
CA TRP A 87 -0.44 10.22 -0.08
C TRP A 87 0.44 11.37 -0.58
N ASP A 88 0.26 12.58 -0.02
CA ASP A 88 1.03 13.77 -0.36
C ASP A 88 2.46 13.66 0.16
N ASP A 89 3.44 13.77 -0.74
CA ASP A 89 4.86 13.70 -0.40
C ASP A 89 5.39 15.01 0.19
N ASN A 90 4.65 16.11 0.09
CA ASN A 90 4.97 17.37 0.77
C ASN A 90 4.62 17.30 2.26
N LYS A 91 3.58 16.53 2.62
CA LYS A 91 3.17 16.30 4.02
C LYS A 91 3.93 15.12 4.63
N TYR A 92 3.91 13.96 3.96
CA TYR A 92 4.55 12.72 4.44
C TYR A 92 5.56 12.20 3.43
N SER A 93 6.74 12.79 3.38
CA SER A 93 7.70 12.48 2.31
C SER A 93 8.20 11.03 2.31
N LEU A 94 8.15 10.39 1.14
CA LEU A 94 8.84 9.12 0.84
C LEU A 94 10.37 9.20 0.96
N GLN A 95 10.94 10.41 0.97
CA GLN A 95 12.39 10.61 1.07
C GLN A 95 12.91 10.44 2.50
N ILE A 96 12.02 10.52 3.51
CA ILE A 96 12.38 10.28 4.91
C ILE A 96 12.75 8.81 5.07
N GLN A 97 14.00 8.55 5.45
CA GLN A 97 14.48 7.20 5.68
C GLN A 97 13.61 6.46 6.71
N LYS A 98 13.34 5.19 6.42
CA LYS A 98 12.58 4.27 7.28
C LYS A 98 11.14 4.73 7.51
N ASN A 99 10.42 5.09 6.45
CA ASN A 99 8.96 5.21 6.57
C ASN A 99 8.34 3.83 6.89
N PRO A 100 7.18 3.77 7.55
CA PRO A 100 6.53 2.51 7.91
C PRO A 100 5.97 1.70 6.73
N GLY A 101 5.94 2.27 5.53
CA GLY A 101 5.00 1.87 4.49
C GLY A 101 3.60 2.44 4.78
N VAL A 102 2.92 2.94 3.76
CA VAL A 102 1.56 3.48 3.87
C VAL A 102 0.66 2.83 2.81
N ILE A 103 -0.56 2.48 3.21
CA ILE A 103 -1.63 2.08 2.30
C ILE A 103 -2.75 3.12 2.45
N PHE A 104 -2.83 4.05 1.51
CA PHE A 104 -3.93 4.98 1.40
C PHE A 104 -5.09 4.29 0.66
N VAL A 105 -6.18 4.04 1.37
CA VAL A 105 -7.43 3.51 0.80
C VAL A 105 -8.25 4.70 0.31
N ASP A 106 -8.16 4.97 -0.98
CA ASP A 106 -8.83 6.08 -1.67
C ASP A 106 -10.25 5.66 -2.07
N ILE A 107 -11.01 5.26 -1.07
CA ILE A 107 -12.40 4.82 -1.17
C ILE A 107 -13.12 5.42 0.05
N PRO A 108 -14.30 6.03 -0.13
CA PRO A 108 -15.04 6.62 0.99
C PRO A 108 -15.25 5.63 2.16
N PRO A 109 -15.16 6.09 3.44
CA PRO A 109 -15.29 5.21 4.60
C PRO A 109 -16.65 4.50 4.73
N ASP A 110 -17.70 5.03 4.10
CA ASP A 110 -19.04 4.44 4.03
C ASP A 110 -19.18 3.36 2.94
N GLU A 111 -18.22 3.25 2.01
CA GLU A 111 -18.17 2.24 0.96
C GLU A 111 -17.34 1.00 1.36
N ILE A 112 -17.68 0.41 2.52
CA ILE A 112 -16.91 -0.66 3.18
C ILE A 112 -16.60 -1.85 2.25
N GLU A 113 -17.59 -2.34 1.51
CA GLU A 113 -17.43 -3.50 0.63
C GLU A 113 -16.43 -3.23 -0.50
N LYS A 114 -16.45 -2.02 -1.06
CA LYS A 114 -15.49 -1.62 -2.10
C LYS A 114 -14.10 -1.47 -1.52
N ALA A 115 -13.98 -0.92 -0.31
CA ALA A 115 -12.70 -0.80 0.39
C ALA A 115 -12.09 -2.18 0.67
N ILE A 116 -12.89 -3.14 1.14
CA ILE A 116 -12.49 -4.54 1.31
C ILE A 116 -12.08 -5.15 -0.04
N GLY A 117 -12.88 -4.99 -1.09
CA GLY A 117 -12.59 -5.52 -2.42
C GLY A 117 -11.28 -4.96 -3.01
N GLY A 118 -11.04 -3.66 -2.87
CA GLY A 118 -9.80 -3.00 -3.28
C GLY A 118 -8.58 -3.52 -2.50
N LEU A 119 -8.69 -3.60 -1.17
CA LEU A 119 -7.63 -4.13 -0.31
C LEU A 119 -7.34 -5.61 -0.59
N ALA A 120 -8.37 -6.43 -0.80
CA ALA A 120 -8.24 -7.84 -1.13
C ALA A 120 -7.53 -8.02 -2.48
N ARG A 121 -7.90 -7.24 -3.49
CA ARG A 121 -7.24 -7.23 -4.81
C ARG A 121 -5.77 -6.84 -4.68
N PHE A 122 -5.50 -5.74 -3.99
CA PHE A 122 -4.14 -5.28 -3.74
C PHE A 122 -3.30 -6.34 -2.98
N TYR A 123 -3.88 -6.95 -1.94
CA TYR A 123 -3.20 -7.99 -1.17
C TYR A 123 -2.89 -9.23 -2.01
N ALA A 124 -3.87 -9.68 -2.79
CA ALA A 124 -3.78 -10.87 -3.62
C ALA A 124 -2.76 -10.73 -4.76
N LEU A 125 -2.63 -9.53 -5.34
CA LEU A 125 -1.74 -9.28 -6.48
C LEU A 125 -0.35 -8.81 -6.06
N PHE A 126 -0.23 -8.12 -4.92
CA PHE A 126 1.01 -7.53 -4.48
C PHE A 126 1.34 -7.92 -3.04
N ALA A 127 0.64 -7.38 -2.05
CA ALA A 127 1.15 -7.35 -0.66
C ALA A 127 1.55 -8.71 -0.08
N LYS A 128 0.85 -9.81 -0.44
CA LYS A 128 1.16 -11.15 0.07
C LYS A 128 2.52 -11.68 -0.39
N TYR A 129 3.05 -11.17 -1.50
CA TYR A 129 4.34 -11.56 -2.08
C TYR A 129 5.50 -10.69 -1.59
N TYR A 130 5.23 -9.55 -0.92
CA TYR A 130 6.27 -8.63 -0.49
C TYR A 130 6.41 -8.63 1.03
N PRO A 131 7.59 -8.99 1.56
CA PRO A 131 7.81 -9.10 2.99
C PRO A 131 7.78 -7.73 3.66
N LEU A 132 7.56 -7.69 4.96
CA LEU A 132 7.45 -6.44 5.73
C LEU A 132 8.64 -5.49 5.52
N ASP A 133 9.85 -6.00 5.42
CA ASP A 133 11.05 -5.15 5.25
C ASP A 133 11.05 -4.44 3.88
N TYR A 134 10.33 -4.97 2.88
CA TYR A 134 10.15 -4.39 1.54
C TYR A 134 9.29 -3.12 1.55
N TRP A 135 8.44 -2.96 2.57
CA TRP A 135 7.51 -1.83 2.66
C TRP A 135 8.18 -0.50 3.03
N THR A 136 9.46 -0.55 3.39
CA THR A 136 10.25 0.64 3.66
C THR A 136 10.34 1.52 2.41
N ASN A 137 9.91 2.76 2.53
CA ASN A 137 9.83 3.75 1.46
C ASN A 137 8.82 3.43 0.35
N ILE A 138 7.74 2.73 0.69
CA ILE A 138 6.61 2.45 -0.21
C ILE A 138 5.34 3.17 0.28
N LYS A 139 4.60 3.75 -0.65
CA LYS A 139 3.20 4.14 -0.48
C LYS A 139 2.36 3.39 -1.53
N VAL A 140 1.18 2.96 -1.14
CA VAL A 140 0.19 2.38 -2.05
C VAL A 140 -1.08 3.20 -1.95
N ARG A 141 -1.66 3.55 -3.09
CA ARG A 141 -3.02 4.08 -3.19
C ARG A 141 -3.91 2.96 -3.71
N VAL A 142 -4.90 2.54 -2.94
CA VAL A 142 -5.88 1.51 -3.30
C VAL A 142 -7.17 2.19 -3.72
N THR A 143 -7.72 1.80 -4.87
CA THR A 143 -9.01 2.28 -5.37
C THR A 143 -9.94 1.10 -5.65
N GLU A 144 -11.20 1.37 -6.00
CA GLU A 144 -12.16 0.33 -6.40
C GLU A 144 -11.70 -0.47 -7.63
N PHE A 145 -10.89 0.15 -8.51
CA PHE A 145 -10.52 -0.41 -9.81
C PHE A 145 -9.10 -0.98 -9.85
N GLY A 146 -8.26 -0.62 -8.89
CA GLY A 146 -6.86 -1.02 -8.93
C GLY A 146 -6.04 -0.45 -7.78
N PHE A 147 -4.74 -0.31 -8.02
CA PHE A 147 -3.86 0.31 -7.06
C PHE A 147 -2.66 0.96 -7.74
N THR A 148 -2.12 1.97 -7.09
CA THR A 148 -0.91 2.67 -7.52
C THR A 148 0.17 2.50 -6.47
N ILE A 149 1.33 2.04 -6.87
CA ILE A 149 2.50 1.91 -6.01
C ILE A 149 3.42 3.08 -6.29
N LYS A 150 3.83 3.77 -5.23
CA LYS A 150 4.85 4.82 -5.25
C LYS A 150 6.00 4.36 -4.37
N MET A 151 7.20 4.22 -4.92
CA MET A 151 8.35 3.68 -4.20
C MET A 151 9.62 4.48 -4.44
N ARG A 152 10.47 4.56 -3.42
CA ARG A 152 11.83 5.10 -3.54
C ARG A 152 12.78 3.99 -3.94
N THR A 153 13.35 4.08 -5.13
CA THR A 153 14.35 3.13 -5.62
C THR A 153 15.69 3.27 -4.88
N TRP A 154 16.55 2.26 -5.03
CA TRP A 154 17.93 2.29 -4.52
C TRP A 154 18.76 3.46 -5.08
N ARG A 155 18.40 4.00 -6.26
CA ARG A 155 19.01 5.20 -6.85
C ARG A 155 18.51 6.51 -6.24
N GLY A 156 17.63 6.43 -5.24
CA GLY A 156 17.00 7.58 -4.61
C GLY A 156 15.90 8.24 -5.44
N LYS A 157 15.52 7.67 -6.59
CA LYS A 157 14.42 8.17 -7.42
C LYS A 157 13.09 7.66 -6.90
N ILE A 158 12.05 8.46 -7.04
CA ILE A 158 10.67 8.02 -6.81
C ILE A 158 10.14 7.51 -8.13
N GLU A 159 9.69 6.26 -8.15
CA GLU A 159 8.97 5.65 -9.26
C GLU A 159 7.52 5.40 -8.86
N GLN A 160 6.62 5.51 -9.83
CA GLN A 160 5.20 5.28 -9.63
C GLN A 160 4.65 4.39 -10.75
N GLU A 161 3.96 3.33 -10.35
CA GLU A 161 3.35 2.36 -11.24
C GLU A 161 1.90 2.10 -10.83
N GLU A 162 1.01 2.00 -11.81
CA GLU A 162 -0.42 1.81 -11.61
C GLU A 162 -0.87 0.49 -12.21
N PHE A 163 -1.70 -0.21 -11.46
CA PHE A 163 -2.17 -1.55 -11.73
C PHE A 163 -3.69 -1.59 -11.74
N ARG A 164 -4.28 -2.36 -12.66
CA ARG A 164 -5.71 -2.65 -12.69
C ARG A 164 -5.99 -4.01 -13.34
N ILE A 165 -7.18 -4.55 -13.11
CA ILE A 165 -7.64 -5.75 -13.81
C ILE A 165 -8.54 -5.32 -14.97
N ASP A 166 -8.35 -5.90 -16.15
CA ASP A 166 -9.23 -5.67 -17.31
C ASP A 166 -10.50 -6.55 -17.26
N GLU A 167 -11.39 -6.38 -18.24
CA GLU A 167 -12.63 -7.16 -18.34
C GLU A 167 -12.41 -8.67 -18.52
N ASN A 168 -11.22 -9.09 -18.96
CA ASN A 168 -10.84 -10.47 -19.17
C ASN A 168 -10.09 -11.07 -17.97
N GLY A 169 -9.97 -10.34 -16.86
CA GLY A 169 -9.24 -10.79 -15.67
C GLY A 169 -7.72 -10.64 -15.76
N LYS A 170 -7.18 -9.97 -16.78
CA LYS A 170 -5.75 -9.73 -16.93
C LYS A 170 -5.29 -8.56 -16.09
N LEU A 171 -4.15 -8.72 -15.42
CA LEU A 171 -3.48 -7.62 -14.73
C LEU A 171 -2.79 -6.73 -15.76
N LEU A 172 -3.18 -5.46 -15.79
CA LEU A 172 -2.54 -4.42 -16.58
C LEU A 172 -1.68 -3.55 -15.68
N THR A 173 -0.56 -3.07 -16.20
CA THR A 173 0.30 -2.08 -15.54
C THR A 173 0.67 -0.93 -16.48
N ARG A 174 1.03 0.22 -15.90
CA ARG A 174 1.72 1.32 -16.59
C ARG A 174 2.57 2.13 -15.61
N LYS A 175 3.67 2.68 -16.08
CA LYS A 175 4.42 3.70 -15.32
C LYS A 175 3.71 5.05 -15.43
N ILE A 176 3.68 5.75 -14.31
CA ILE A 176 3.18 7.12 -14.21
C ILE A 176 4.36 8.10 -14.08
N ARG A 177 5.41 7.72 -13.34
CA ARG A 177 6.55 8.57 -13.03
C ARG A 177 7.82 7.76 -12.77
#